data_AF-A0A2N2BL78-F1
#
_entry.id   AF-A0A2N2BL78-F1
#
_cell.length_a   1.000
_cell.length_b   1.000
_cell.length_c   1.000
_cell.angle_alpha   90.00
_cell.angle_beta   90.00
_cell.angle_gamma   90.00
#
_symmetry.space_group_name_H-M   'P 1'
#
loop_
_entity.id
_entity.type
_entity.pdbx_description
1 polymer ?
#
loop_
_entity_poly.entity_id
_entity_poly.type
_entity_poly.pdbx_seq_one_letter_code
_entity_poly.pdbx_strand_id
1 'polypeptide(L)'
;MAKYEKRSPEDIKKEMDLYNQKIIDLGESFKRDPAVIAEYLEFSSKFYRYSPRNQQLIFSQNERASFVGSYQFYKEKGYQVQKGQKSMKILVPVKASYFYRDGENTSTPLINATKSERERIKRGEIEVKSVMRFKLGSVFDISQTDCPVAEYPR
;
A
#
# COMPACT_ATOMS: atom_id res chain seq x y z
N MET A 1 -15.46 4.73 21.55
CA MET A 1 -14.68 4.36 20.35
C MET A 1 -14.75 5.52 19.38
N ALA A 2 -13.63 6.05 18.88
CA ALA A 2 -13.66 7.13 17.89
C ALA A 2 -14.38 6.65 16.62
N LYS A 3 -15.36 7.42 16.12
CA LYS A 3 -16.03 7.12 14.84
C LYS A 3 -14.97 7.19 13.73
N TYR A 4 -14.89 6.13 12.92
CA TYR A 4 -14.03 6.13 11.74
C TYR A 4 -14.58 7.14 10.73
N GLU A 5 -13.87 8.25 10.55
CA GLU A 5 -14.19 9.26 9.55
C GLU A 5 -13.56 8.87 8.20
N LYS A 6 -14.38 8.88 7.15
CA LYS A 6 -13.92 8.52 5.81
C LYS A 6 -13.03 9.66 5.30
N ARG A 7 -11.76 9.35 5.04
CA ARG A 7 -10.78 10.29 4.49
C ARG A 7 -11.27 10.88 3.17
N SER A 8 -11.07 12.18 2.98
CA SER A 8 -11.40 12.87 1.73
C SER A 8 -10.47 12.42 0.59
N PRO A 9 -10.90 12.53 -0.67
CA PRO A 9 -10.02 12.32 -1.83
C PRO A 9 -8.74 13.18 -1.76
N GLU A 10 -8.84 14.40 -1.28
CA GLU A 10 -7.73 15.33 -1.09
C GLU A 10 -6.73 14.82 -0.06
N ASP A 11 -7.20 14.30 1.07
CA ASP A 11 -6.33 13.75 2.12
C ASP A 11 -5.59 12.50 1.63
N ILE A 12 -6.30 11.64 0.87
CA ILE A 12 -5.70 10.45 0.27
C ILE A 12 -4.60 10.84 -0.72
N LYS A 13 -4.85 11.88 -1.53
CA LYS A 13 -3.85 12.40 -2.48
C LYS A 13 -2.65 12.98 -1.74
N LYS A 14 -2.86 13.83 -0.75
CA LYS A 14 -1.77 14.41 0.08
C LYS A 14 -0.92 13.32 0.74
N GLU A 15 -1.55 12.29 1.30
CA GLU A 15 -0.84 11.17 1.90
C GLU A 15 -0.03 10.40 0.85
N MET A 16 -0.60 10.12 -0.32
CA MET A 16 0.11 9.47 -1.42
C MET A 16 1.32 10.29 -1.89
N ASP A 17 1.16 11.60 -2.05
CA ASP A 17 2.23 12.51 -2.46
C ASP A 17 3.36 12.55 -1.42
N LEU A 18 3.02 12.55 -0.13
CA LEU A 18 4.00 12.45 0.96
C LEU A 18 4.87 11.19 0.87
N TYR A 19 4.27 10.01 0.64
CA TYR A 19 5.04 8.77 0.52
C TYR A 19 5.84 8.70 -0.78
N ASN A 20 5.32 9.26 -1.88
CA ASN A 20 6.11 9.40 -3.10
C ASN A 20 7.32 10.33 -2.88
N GLN A 21 7.17 11.41 -2.11
CA GLN A 21 8.27 12.30 -1.79
C GLN A 21 9.34 11.59 -0.96
N LYS A 22 8.96 10.76 0.02
CA LYS A 22 9.93 9.93 0.79
C LYS A 22 10.78 9.03 -0.10
N ILE A 23 10.20 8.44 -1.15
CA ILE A 23 10.93 7.63 -2.15
C ILE A 23 11.96 8.49 -2.87
N ILE A 24 11.55 9.68 -3.33
CA ILE A 24 12.42 10.62 -4.06
C ILE A 24 13.55 11.11 -3.16
N ASP A 25 13.23 11.55 -1.95
CA ASP A 25 14.19 12.11 -0.99
C ASP A 25 15.27 11.08 -0.61
N LEU A 26 14.87 9.82 -0.39
CA LEU A 26 15.82 8.74 -0.13
C LEU A 26 16.70 8.46 -1.36
N GLY A 27 16.13 8.51 -2.58
CA GLY A 27 16.92 8.38 -3.81
C GLY A 27 17.94 9.49 -3.99
N GLU A 28 17.60 10.73 -3.61
CA GLU A 28 18.51 11.87 -3.65
C GLU A 28 19.57 11.83 -2.54
N SER A 29 19.25 11.29 -1.36
CA SER A 29 20.23 11.16 -0.27
C SER A 29 21.38 10.21 -0.63
N PHE A 30 21.13 9.18 -1.44
CA PHE A 30 22.16 8.27 -1.96
C PHE A 30 23.28 8.99 -2.72
N LYS A 31 22.98 10.11 -3.38
CA LYS A 31 23.99 10.90 -4.11
C LYS A 31 24.86 11.74 -3.18
N ARG A 32 24.35 12.06 -1.99
CA ARG A 32 24.99 12.95 -1.02
C ARG A 32 25.86 12.18 -0.04
N ASP A 33 25.41 10.98 0.34
CA ASP A 33 26.08 10.14 1.32
C ASP A 33 26.09 8.66 0.88
N PRO A 34 27.26 8.15 0.42
CA PRO A 34 27.43 6.75 0.06
C PRO A 34 27.14 5.76 1.19
N ALA A 35 27.20 6.15 2.47
CA ALA A 35 26.87 5.25 3.58
C ALA A 35 25.38 4.88 3.55
N VAL A 36 24.50 5.82 3.23
CA VAL A 36 23.05 5.61 3.19
C VAL A 36 22.65 4.60 2.12
N ILE A 37 23.29 4.66 0.94
CA ILE A 37 23.03 3.65 -0.10
C ILE A 37 23.58 2.29 0.29
N ALA A 38 24.72 2.21 0.98
CA ALA A 38 25.25 0.93 1.48
C ALA A 38 24.29 0.29 2.49
N GLU A 39 23.79 1.05 3.47
CA GLU A 39 22.80 0.59 4.44
C GLU A 39 21.49 0.16 3.76
N TYR A 40 21.00 0.94 2.79
CA TYR A 40 19.82 0.57 2.02
C TYR A 40 20.03 -0.72 1.20
N LEU A 41 21.21 -0.91 0.60
CA LEU A 41 21.52 -2.12 -0.15
C LEU A 41 21.60 -3.34 0.76
N GLU A 42 22.24 -3.22 1.92
CA GLU A 42 22.23 -4.28 2.93
C GLU A 42 20.81 -4.61 3.40
N PHE A 43 20.01 -3.59 3.71
CA PHE A 43 18.61 -3.76 4.06
C PHE A 43 17.82 -4.47 2.96
N SER A 44 17.87 -3.95 1.72
CA SER A 44 17.10 -4.45 0.58
C SER A 44 17.45 -5.88 0.19
N SER A 45 18.68 -6.32 0.45
CA SER A 45 19.11 -7.71 0.24
C SER A 45 18.27 -8.72 1.04
N LYS A 46 17.65 -8.30 2.15
CA LYS A 46 16.79 -9.12 3.01
C LYS A 46 15.37 -9.31 2.44
N PHE A 47 14.96 -8.53 1.44
CA PHE A 47 13.57 -8.45 0.96
C PHE A 47 13.37 -8.91 -0.49
N TYR A 48 13.29 -10.21 -0.72
CA TYR A 48 13.17 -10.78 -2.08
C TYR A 48 11.84 -10.51 -2.81
N ARG A 49 10.75 -10.20 -2.09
CA ARG A 49 9.38 -10.14 -2.67
C ARG A 49 8.81 -8.73 -2.82
N TYR A 50 9.54 -7.69 -2.41
CA TYR A 50 9.09 -6.31 -2.50
C TYR A 50 9.74 -5.58 -3.67
N SER A 51 9.01 -4.66 -4.30
CA SER A 51 9.59 -3.77 -5.31
C SER A 51 10.57 -2.79 -4.66
N PRO A 52 11.55 -2.26 -5.41
CA PRO A 52 12.50 -1.26 -4.88
C PRO A 52 11.81 -0.07 -4.23
N ARG A 53 10.70 0.42 -4.79
CA ARG A 53 9.90 1.50 -4.19
C ARG A 53 9.33 1.12 -2.83
N ASN A 54 8.82 -0.11 -2.68
CA ASN A 54 8.32 -0.58 -1.40
C ASN A 54 9.44 -0.86 -0.40
N GLN A 55 10.60 -1.35 -0.84
CA GLN A 55 11.79 -1.49 0.01
C GLN A 55 12.24 -0.13 0.54
N GLN A 56 12.35 0.88 -0.33
CA GLN A 56 12.65 2.27 0.04
C GLN A 56 11.65 2.83 1.06
N LEU A 57 10.35 2.61 0.82
CA LEU A 57 9.32 3.04 1.75
C LEU A 57 9.47 2.38 3.12
N ILE A 58 9.67 1.07 3.17
CA ILE A 58 9.85 0.34 4.43
C ILE A 58 11.12 0.86 5.14
N PHE A 59 12.26 0.95 4.44
CA PHE A 59 13.52 1.46 4.99
C PHE A 59 13.36 2.86 5.58
N SER A 60 12.72 3.79 4.85
CA SER A 60 12.47 5.17 5.31
C SER A 60 11.55 5.30 6.53
N GLN A 61 10.87 4.21 6.91
CA GLN A 61 9.95 4.15 8.06
C GLN A 61 10.51 3.28 9.20
N ASN A 62 11.30 2.26 8.87
CA ASN A 62 11.98 1.36 9.80
C ASN A 62 13.18 0.69 9.10
N GLU A 63 14.37 1.24 9.32
CA GLU A 63 15.65 0.70 8.82
C GLU A 63 15.99 -0.71 9.35
N ARG A 64 15.35 -1.12 10.46
CA ARG A 64 15.56 -2.41 11.13
C ARG A 64 14.50 -3.44 10.79
N ALA A 65 13.59 -3.13 9.86
CA ALA A 65 12.60 -4.11 9.43
C ALA A 65 13.29 -5.34 8.82
N SER A 66 12.72 -6.50 9.06
CA SER A 66 13.27 -7.80 8.67
C SER A 66 12.22 -8.62 7.91
N PHE A 67 11.11 -8.94 8.55
CA PHE A 67 10.01 -9.67 7.95
C PHE A 67 8.78 -8.80 7.98
N VAL A 68 8.33 -8.37 6.80
CA VAL A 68 7.23 -7.42 6.67
C VAL A 68 6.03 -8.10 6.02
N GLY A 69 4.86 -7.93 6.64
CA GLY A 69 3.62 -8.56 6.22
C GLY A 69 2.40 -7.69 6.53
N SER A 70 1.28 -7.98 5.89
CA SER A 70 0.01 -7.35 6.26
C SER A 70 -0.47 -7.88 7.62
N TYR A 71 -1.38 -7.15 8.28
CA TYR A 71 -2.03 -7.67 9.49
C TYR A 71 -2.67 -9.05 9.25
N GLN A 72 -3.35 -9.20 8.10
CA GLN A 72 -4.01 -10.43 7.72
C GLN A 72 -3.01 -11.59 7.53
N PHE A 73 -1.84 -11.33 6.96
CA PHE A 73 -0.78 -12.33 6.81
C PHE A 73 -0.34 -12.90 8.16
N TYR A 74 -0.09 -12.04 9.16
CA TYR A 74 0.27 -12.52 10.50
C TYR A 74 -0.87 -13.26 11.18
N LYS A 75 -2.10 -12.76 11.04
CA LYS A 75 -3.29 -13.42 11.58
C LYS A 75 -3.46 -14.83 11.02
N GLU A 76 -3.27 -15.02 9.72
CA GLU A 76 -3.32 -16.33 9.07
C GLU A 76 -2.21 -17.28 9.54
N LYS A 77 -1.10 -16.72 10.03
CA LYS A 77 0.00 -17.46 10.66
C LYS A 77 -0.18 -17.71 12.15
N GLY A 78 -1.30 -17.27 12.75
CA GLY A 78 -1.59 -17.44 14.17
C GLY A 78 -1.04 -16.33 15.07
N TYR A 79 -0.47 -15.27 14.49
CA TYR A 79 0.13 -14.16 15.21
C TYR A 79 -0.73 -12.90 15.18
N GLN A 80 -0.64 -12.07 16.21
CA GLN A 80 -1.28 -10.77 16.27
C GLN A 80 -0.28 -9.64 16.33
N VAL A 81 -0.60 -8.55 15.62
CA VAL A 81 0.10 -7.27 15.80
C VAL A 81 -0.22 -6.75 17.19
N GLN A 82 0.82 -6.39 17.94
CA GLN A 82 0.67 -5.90 19.31
C GLN A 82 -0.10 -4.57 19.35
N LYS A 83 -0.88 -4.36 20.41
CA LYS A 83 -1.70 -3.17 20.58
C LYS A 83 -0.82 -1.90 20.61
N GLY A 84 -1.21 -0.89 19.81
CA GLY A 84 -0.52 0.39 19.74
C GLY A 84 0.62 0.46 18.71
N GLN A 85 0.95 -0.65 18.06
CA GLN A 85 1.96 -0.67 16.99
C GLN A 85 1.49 0.14 15.77
N LYS A 86 2.40 0.96 15.23
CA LYS A 86 2.14 1.78 14.04
C LYS A 86 2.49 0.97 12.79
N SER A 87 1.58 0.96 11.81
CA SER A 87 1.84 0.33 10.52
C SER A 87 2.78 1.16 9.66
N MET A 88 3.63 0.50 8.88
CA MET A 88 4.33 1.12 7.75
C MET A 88 3.43 1.14 6.51
N LYS A 89 3.62 2.13 5.64
CA LYS A 89 2.89 2.24 4.37
C LYS A 89 3.71 1.73 3.20
N ILE A 90 3.04 1.02 2.30
CA ILE A 90 3.58 0.52 1.03
C ILE A 90 2.59 0.81 -0.11
N LEU A 91 3.08 0.79 -1.35
CA LEU A 91 2.27 0.86 -2.55
C LEU A 91 1.69 -0.53 -2.88
N VAL A 92 0.37 -0.62 -2.97
CA VAL A 92 -0.37 -1.84 -3.29
C VAL A 92 -1.16 -1.64 -4.58
N PRO A 93 -0.99 -2.52 -5.59
CA PRO A 93 -1.77 -2.45 -6.82
C PRO A 93 -3.24 -2.79 -6.53
N VAL A 94 -4.14 -2.02 -7.12
CA VAL A 94 -5.59 -2.22 -7.07
C VAL A 94 -6.18 -2.10 -8.46
N LYS A 95 -7.02 -3.06 -8.83
CA LYS A 95 -7.84 -2.97 -10.03
C LYS A 95 -8.99 -2.01 -9.75
N ALA A 96 -9.05 -0.92 -10.50
CA ALA A 96 -10.12 0.06 -10.41
C ALA A 96 -10.93 0.01 -11.71
N SER A 97 -12.24 -0.23 -11.58
CA SER A 97 -13.15 -0.37 -12.71
C SER A 97 -14.02 0.88 -12.86
N TYR A 98 -14.23 1.29 -14.10
CA TYR A 98 -14.94 2.51 -14.48
C TYR A 98 -15.82 2.26 -15.70
N PHE A 99 -16.84 3.09 -15.87
CA PHE A 99 -17.71 3.10 -17.04
C PHE A 99 -17.98 4.54 -17.47
N TYR A 100 -18.43 4.73 -18.70
CA TYR A 100 -18.87 6.03 -19.21
C TYR A 100 -20.39 6.03 -19.28
N ARG A 101 -21.01 7.15 -18.89
CA ARG A 101 -22.44 7.36 -19.11
C ARG A 101 -22.65 7.89 -20.52
N ASP A 102 -23.81 7.58 -21.09
CA ASP A 102 -24.17 8.03 -22.43
C ASP A 102 -24.10 9.57 -22.50
N GLY A 103 -23.26 10.09 -23.40
CA GLY A 103 -23.05 11.53 -23.56
C GLY A 103 -22.07 12.19 -22.58
N GLU A 104 -21.49 11.44 -21.63
CA GLU A 104 -20.44 11.96 -20.74
C GLU A 104 -19.04 11.60 -21.24
N ASN A 105 -18.13 12.58 -21.26
CA ASN A 105 -16.70 12.35 -21.54
C ASN A 105 -15.89 11.99 -20.29
N THR A 106 -16.52 11.94 -19.12
CA THR A 106 -15.86 11.60 -17.85
C THR A 106 -16.21 10.19 -17.40
N SER A 107 -15.20 9.46 -16.94
CA SER A 107 -15.39 8.10 -16.42
C SER A 107 -15.98 8.12 -15.01
N THR A 108 -16.98 7.29 -14.74
CA THR A 108 -17.55 7.07 -13.41
C THR A 108 -17.01 5.79 -12.79
N PRO A 109 -16.53 5.79 -11.53
CA PRO A 109 -16.12 4.58 -10.84
C PRO A 109 -17.29 3.59 -10.72
N LEU A 110 -17.06 2.30 -10.98
CA LEU A 110 -18.08 1.25 -10.93
C LEU A 110 -18.78 1.17 -9.56
N ILE A 111 -18.09 1.52 -8.47
CA ILE A 111 -18.67 1.58 -7.12
C ILE A 111 -19.81 2.60 -7.01
N ASN A 112 -19.78 3.65 -7.82
CA ASN A 112 -20.76 4.72 -7.85
C ASN A 112 -21.91 4.46 -8.85
N ALA A 113 -21.94 3.28 -9.50
CA ALA A 113 -23.03 2.91 -10.38
C ALA A 113 -24.35 2.77 -9.61
N THR A 114 -25.41 3.40 -10.13
CA THR A 114 -26.81 3.26 -9.70
C THR A 114 -27.33 1.85 -9.96
N LYS A 115 -28.50 1.52 -9.40
CA LYS A 115 -29.14 0.20 -9.63
C LYS A 115 -29.40 -0.05 -11.13
N SER A 116 -29.97 0.93 -11.82
CA SER A 116 -30.25 0.85 -13.27
C SER A 116 -28.96 0.66 -14.08
N GLU A 117 -27.92 1.45 -13.81
CA GLU A 117 -26.63 1.29 -14.50
C GLU A 117 -26.02 -0.10 -14.25
N ARG A 118 -26.11 -0.62 -13.01
CA ARG A 118 -25.62 -1.98 -12.71
C ARG A 118 -26.36 -3.06 -13.49
N GLU A 119 -27.65 -2.90 -13.73
CA GLU A 119 -28.43 -3.84 -14.55
C GLU A 119 -28.04 -3.76 -16.03
N ARG A 120 -27.89 -2.54 -16.58
CA ARG A 120 -27.39 -2.33 -17.95
C ARG A 120 -25.99 -2.92 -18.15
N ILE A 121 -25.09 -2.73 -17.18
CA ILE A 121 -23.75 -3.33 -17.16
C ILE A 121 -23.85 -4.86 -17.17
N LYS A 122 -24.72 -5.46 -16.35
CA LYS A 122 -24.93 -6.92 -16.33
C LYS A 122 -25.44 -7.46 -17.67
N ARG A 123 -26.26 -6.68 -18.37
CA ARG A 123 -26.77 -7.01 -19.72
C ARG A 123 -25.77 -6.73 -20.85
N GLY A 124 -24.61 -6.16 -20.55
CA GLY A 124 -23.58 -5.83 -21.54
C GLY A 124 -23.85 -4.56 -22.35
N GLU A 125 -24.83 -3.74 -21.95
CA GLU A 125 -25.20 -2.49 -22.63
C GLU A 125 -24.25 -1.32 -22.31
N ILE A 126 -23.53 -1.40 -21.19
CA ILE A 126 -22.53 -0.41 -20.77
C ILE A 126 -21.20 -1.13 -20.59
N GLU A 127 -20.18 -0.69 -21.33
CA GLU A 127 -18.83 -1.23 -21.24
C GLU A 127 -18.15 -0.79 -19.93
N VAL A 128 -17.53 -1.74 -19.23
CA VAL A 128 -16.71 -1.47 -18.05
C VAL A 128 -15.24 -1.64 -18.39
N LYS A 129 -14.46 -0.58 -18.19
CA LYS A 129 -13.00 -0.57 -18.36
C LYS A 129 -12.32 -0.72 -17.01
N SER A 130 -11.26 -1.53 -16.96
CA SER A 130 -10.47 -1.72 -15.74
C SER A 130 -9.06 -1.21 -15.95
N VAL A 131 -8.58 -0.42 -14.98
CA VAL A 131 -7.20 0.10 -14.96
C VAL A 131 -6.53 -0.31 -13.66
N MET A 132 -5.23 -0.57 -13.72
CA MET A 132 -4.44 -0.78 -12.52
C MET A 132 -4.10 0.57 -11.91
N ARG A 133 -4.37 0.74 -10.61
CA ARG A 133 -3.96 1.90 -9.81
C ARG A 133 -3.17 1.42 -8.60
N PHE A 134 -2.59 2.35 -7.86
CA PHE A 134 -1.93 2.06 -6.60
C PHE A 134 -2.62 2.80 -5.47
N LYS A 135 -2.69 2.16 -4.29
CA LYS A 135 -3.09 2.77 -3.03
C LYS A 135 -2.04 2.50 -1.97
N LEU A 136 -2.11 3.24 -0.87
CA LEU A 136 -1.33 2.95 0.32
C LEU A 136 -1.94 1.76 1.08
N GLY A 137 -1.17 0.68 1.21
CA GLY A 137 -1.44 -0.43 2.11
C GLY A 137 -0.71 -0.27 3.43
N SER A 138 -1.20 -0.97 4.47
CA SER A 138 -0.55 -1.03 5.78
C SER A 138 0.10 -2.39 5.99
N VAL A 139 1.35 -2.38 6.42
CA VAL A 139 2.15 -3.56 6.77
C VAL A 139 2.86 -3.35 8.11
N PHE A 140 3.31 -4.45 8.70
CA PHE A 140 3.97 -4.49 10.00
C PHE A 140 5.21 -5.37 9.90
N ASP A 141 6.24 -5.00 10.64
CA ASP A 141 7.39 -5.88 10.86
C ASP A 141 7.03 -6.97 11.89
N ILE A 142 7.68 -8.14 11.79
CA ILE A 142 7.47 -9.26 12.70
C ILE A 142 7.75 -8.89 14.16
N SER A 143 8.70 -7.97 14.42
CA SER A 143 8.99 -7.44 15.76
C SER A 143 7.82 -6.67 16.38
N GLN A 144 6.82 -6.30 15.57
CA GLN A 144 5.60 -5.65 16.01
C GLN A 144 4.48 -6.66 16.34
N THR A 145 4.77 -7.95 16.26
CA THR A 145 3.81 -9.03 16.52
C THR A 145 4.13 -9.79 17.81
N ASP A 146 3.26 -10.69 18.21
CA ASP A 146 3.50 -11.66 19.29
C ASP A 146 4.25 -12.93 18.84
N CYS A 147 4.76 -12.96 17.60
CA CYS A 147 5.56 -14.07 17.10
C CYS A 147 6.83 -14.28 17.94
N PRO A 148 7.08 -15.49 18.48
CA PRO A 148 8.31 -15.79 19.19
C PRO A 148 9.52 -15.72 18.27
N VAL A 149 10.65 -15.18 18.76
CA VAL A 149 11.90 -15.09 17.98
C VAL A 149 12.38 -16.46 17.46
N ALA A 150 12.09 -17.54 18.20
CA ALA A 150 12.41 -18.90 17.78
C ALA A 150 11.69 -19.36 16.50
N GLU A 151 10.54 -18.74 16.19
CA GLU A 151 9.71 -19.03 15.02
C GLU A 151 9.92 -18.04 13.87
N TYR A 152 10.89 -17.12 14.01
CA TYR A 152 11.22 -16.20 12.93
C TYR A 152 11.73 -16.99 11.72
N PRO A 153 11.34 -16.58 10.49
CA PRO A 153 11.88 -17.21 9.30
C PRO A 153 13.42 -17.10 9.29
N ARG A 154 14.08 -18.16 8.81
CA ARG A 154 15.53 -18.25 8.67
C ARG A 154 15.95 -18.04 7.22
#